data_AF-A0A257AFZ6-F1
#
_entry.id   AF-A0A257AFZ6-F1
#
_cell.length_a   1.000
_cell.length_b   1.000
_cell.length_c   1.000
_cell.angle_alpha   90.00
_cell.angle_beta   90.00
_cell.angle_gamma   90.00
#
_symmetry.space_group_name_H-M   'P 1'
#
loop_
_entity.id
_entity.type
_entity.pdbx_description
1 polymer ?
#
loop_
_entity_poly.entity_id
_entity_poly.type
_entity_poly.pdbx_seq_one_letter_code
_entity_poly.pdbx_strand_id
1 'polypeptide(L)'
;MRKECNCERIGGMRWIEREMISRGYRVFPVTFKWMRNLTERGISLKKNLEKRGIEVIEVHPGTSRKILGPLWELLPKINLRIQKKDLSRDEEDAVYSAITAFMYFLGEFETLGREDEGLIVLPLPIRK
;
A
#
# COMPACT_ATOMS: atom_id res chain seq x y z
N MET A 1 -16.11 10.35 1.33
CA MET A 1 -15.71 9.76 2.65
C MET A 1 -16.96 9.25 3.37
N ARG A 2 -16.94 8.02 3.91
CA ARG A 2 -18.05 7.50 4.72
C ARG A 2 -18.17 8.33 6.00
N LYS A 3 -19.39 8.66 6.42
CA LYS A 3 -19.69 9.26 7.74
C LYS A 3 -19.23 8.39 8.93
N GLU A 4 -18.86 7.14 8.67
CA GLU A 4 -18.44 6.14 9.66
C GLU A 4 -16.93 6.20 10.00
N CYS A 5 -16.09 6.81 9.16
CA CYS A 5 -14.66 6.95 9.46
C CYS A 5 -14.45 8.19 10.33
N ASN A 6 -14.08 7.99 11.59
CA ASN A 6 -13.95 9.02 12.64
C ASN A 6 -12.74 9.97 12.47
N CYS A 7 -12.22 10.09 11.24
CA CYS A 7 -11.04 10.89 10.86
C CYS A 7 -11.19 12.41 11.13
N GLU A 8 -12.38 12.87 11.52
CA GLU A 8 -12.63 14.23 11.98
C GLU A 8 -12.08 14.52 13.39
N ARG A 9 -11.71 13.51 14.19
CA ARG A 9 -11.47 13.75 15.62
C ARG A 9 -10.15 14.42 15.99
N ILE A 10 -9.09 14.34 15.17
CA ILE A 10 -7.87 15.16 15.35
C ILE A 10 -7.22 15.39 13.98
N GLY A 11 -6.94 16.64 13.59
CA GLY A 11 -6.00 17.01 12.50
C GLY A 11 -6.31 16.52 11.08
N GLY A 12 -7.49 15.95 10.81
CA GLY A 12 -7.88 15.49 9.48
C GLY A 12 -6.99 14.38 8.91
N MET A 13 -6.50 13.44 9.72
CA MET A 13 -5.73 12.29 9.25
C MET A 13 -6.32 11.01 9.84
N ARG A 14 -6.34 9.94 9.05
CA ARG A 14 -6.65 8.58 9.52
C ARG A 14 -5.64 8.15 10.58
N TRP A 15 -6.03 7.23 11.45
CA TRP A 15 -5.14 6.65 12.45
C TRP A 15 -3.90 6.03 11.79
N ILE A 16 -4.11 5.28 10.69
CA ILE A 16 -3.03 4.63 9.96
C ILE A 16 -2.01 5.62 9.38
N GLU A 17 -2.46 6.78 8.91
CA GLU A 17 -1.58 7.82 8.36
C GLU A 17 -0.69 8.40 9.46
N ARG A 18 -1.25 8.61 10.66
CA ARG A 18 -0.50 9.07 11.84
C ARG A 18 0.54 8.05 12.28
N GLU A 19 0.16 6.78 12.32
CA GLU A 19 1.04 5.68 12.69
C GLU A 19 2.17 5.48 11.66
N MET A 20 1.89 5.67 10.38
CA MET A 20 2.94 5.63 9.36
C MET A 20 3.92 6.79 9.52
N ILE A 21 3.43 8.01 9.83
CA ILE A 21 4.29 9.17 10.10
C ILE A 21 5.14 8.95 11.35
N SER A 22 4.58 8.38 12.43
CA SER A 22 5.31 8.09 13.67
C SER A 22 6.47 7.11 13.44
N ARG A 23 6.30 6.17 12.48
CA ARG A 23 7.36 5.24 12.02
C ARG A 23 8.31 5.84 10.98
N GLY A 24 8.24 7.14 10.70
CA GLY A 24 9.12 7.84 9.75
C GLY A 24 8.79 7.60 8.28
N TYR A 25 7.58 7.14 7.95
CA TYR A 25 7.10 7.05 6.57
C TYR A 25 6.49 8.37 6.11
N ARG A 26 6.74 8.71 4.84
CA ARG A 26 6.09 9.84 4.19
C ARG A 26 4.80 9.35 3.56
N VAL A 27 3.67 9.89 4.03
CA VAL A 27 2.32 9.57 3.54
C VAL A 27 1.59 10.85 3.18
N PHE A 28 0.63 10.73 2.27
CA PHE A 28 -0.28 11.82 1.90
C PHE A 28 -1.67 11.52 2.46
N PRO A 29 -2.15 12.29 3.45
CA PRO A 29 -3.46 12.07 4.03
C PRO A 29 -4.60 12.09 3.00
N VAL A 30 -5.55 11.15 3.14
CA VAL A 30 -6.74 11.06 2.27
C VAL A 30 -7.63 12.31 2.30
N THR A 31 -7.48 13.14 3.33
CA THR A 31 -8.20 14.41 3.49
C THR A 31 -7.65 15.52 2.60
N PHE A 32 -6.45 15.38 2.05
CA PHE A 32 -5.93 16.33 1.07
C PHE A 32 -6.85 16.37 -0.14
N LYS A 33 -7.22 17.57 -0.59
CA LYS A 33 -8.22 17.77 -1.66
C LYS A 33 -7.94 16.93 -2.91
N TRP A 34 -6.67 16.85 -3.31
CA TRP A 34 -6.23 16.07 -4.47
C TRP A 34 -6.21 14.55 -4.21
N MET A 35 -5.97 14.12 -2.96
CA MET A 35 -6.05 12.72 -2.56
C MET A 35 -7.48 12.22 -2.43
N ARG A 36 -8.45 13.07 -2.09
CA ARG A 36 -9.86 12.67 -1.90
C ARG A 36 -10.42 11.99 -3.15
N ASN A 37 -10.26 12.60 -4.33
CA ASN A 37 -10.74 12.04 -5.59
C ASN A 37 -10.03 10.72 -5.95
N LEU A 38 -8.73 10.63 -5.70
CA LEU A 38 -7.96 9.40 -5.92
C LEU A 38 -8.43 8.27 -4.99
N THR A 39 -8.64 8.60 -3.72
CA THR A 39 -9.12 7.66 -2.69
C THR A 39 -10.51 7.14 -3.03
N GLU A 40 -11.43 8.01 -3.44
CA GLU A 40 -12.80 7.62 -3.81
C GLU A 40 -12.82 6.73 -5.05
N ARG A 41 -11.95 7.00 -6.04
CA ARG A 41 -11.74 6.11 -7.20
C ARG A 41 -11.21 4.75 -6.76
N GLY A 42 -10.22 4.71 -5.86
CA GLY A 42 -9.67 3.45 -5.31
C GLY A 42 -10.73 2.62 -4.58
N ILE A 43 -11.55 3.26 -3.74
CA ILE A 43 -12.67 2.60 -3.04
C ILE A 43 -13.69 2.03 -4.03
N SER A 44 -14.02 2.79 -5.09
CA SER A 44 -14.92 2.32 -6.14
C SER A 44 -14.33 1.13 -6.90
N LEU A 45 -13.06 1.19 -7.27
CA LEU A 45 -12.35 0.11 -7.96
C LEU A 45 -12.33 -1.17 -7.09
N LYS A 46 -11.95 -1.04 -5.82
CA LYS A 46 -11.98 -2.13 -4.83
C LYS A 46 -13.33 -2.84 -4.83
N LYS A 47 -14.43 -2.09 -4.63
CA LYS A 47 -15.79 -2.65 -4.62
C LYS A 47 -16.15 -3.39 -5.91
N ASN A 48 -15.71 -2.88 -7.07
CA ASN A 48 -16.02 -3.52 -8.34
C ASN A 48 -15.23 -4.82 -8.56
N LEU A 49 -13.99 -4.88 -8.08
CA LEU A 49 -13.17 -6.10 -8.11
C LEU A 49 -13.69 -7.14 -7.13
N GLU A 50 -14.03 -6.74 -5.90
CA GLU A 50 -14.59 -7.63 -4.87
C GLU A 50 -15.93 -8.24 -5.30
N LYS A 51 -16.78 -7.47 -5.99
CA LYS A 51 -18.03 -7.99 -6.60
C LYS A 51 -17.80 -9.11 -7.63
N ARG A 52 -16.58 -9.21 -8.18
CA ARG A 52 -16.17 -10.25 -9.13
C ARG A 52 -15.43 -11.41 -8.44
N GLY A 53 -15.40 -11.44 -7.10
CA GLY A 53 -14.70 -12.46 -6.32
C GLY A 53 -13.18 -12.25 -6.25
N ILE A 54 -12.68 -11.07 -6.61
CA ILE A 54 -11.26 -10.74 -6.52
C ILE A 54 -11.00 -10.09 -5.16
N GLU A 55 -10.12 -10.71 -4.38
CA GLU A 55 -9.64 -10.12 -3.12
C GLU A 55 -8.78 -8.88 -3.39
N VAL A 56 -9.01 -7.82 -2.62
CA VAL A 56 -8.30 -6.55 -2.75
C VAL A 56 -7.68 -6.14 -1.43
N ILE A 57 -6.35 -6.10 -1.40
CA ILE A 57 -5.55 -5.59 -0.28
C ILE A 57 -5.10 -4.14 -0.53
N GLU A 58 -4.90 -3.37 0.53
CA GLU A 58 -4.32 -2.02 0.45
C GLU A 58 -2.80 -2.12 0.67
N VAL A 59 -2.00 -1.49 -0.20
CA VAL A 59 -0.53 -1.47 -0.10
C VAL A 59 -0.03 -0.04 -0.18
N HIS A 60 0.97 0.29 0.64
CA HIS A 60 1.72 1.53 0.52
C HIS A 60 3.11 1.27 -0.10
N PRO A 61 3.29 1.48 -1.42
CA PRO A 61 4.49 1.05 -2.13
C PRO A 61 5.77 1.71 -1.63
N GLY A 62 5.69 2.97 -1.18
CA GLY A 62 6.84 3.67 -0.59
C GLY A 62 7.32 3.01 0.71
N THR A 63 6.43 2.41 1.50
CA THR A 63 6.81 1.63 2.69
C THR A 63 7.34 0.27 2.29
N SER A 64 6.69 -0.43 1.36
CA SER A 64 7.18 -1.71 0.82
C SER A 64 8.60 -1.57 0.27
N ARG A 65 8.90 -0.50 -0.47
CA ARG A 65 10.25 -0.16 -0.95
C ARG A 65 11.26 -0.02 0.19
N LYS A 66 10.88 0.64 1.29
CA LYS A 66 11.79 0.81 2.44
C LYS A 66 12.08 -0.53 3.14
N ILE A 67 11.10 -1.43 3.18
CA ILE A 67 11.26 -2.75 3.80
C ILE A 67 12.09 -3.69 2.91
N LEU A 68 11.75 -3.75 1.61
CA LEU A 68 12.34 -4.69 0.67
C LEU A 68 13.69 -4.23 0.10
N GLY A 69 13.99 -2.93 0.16
CA GLY A 69 15.19 -2.35 -0.40
C GLY A 69 15.09 -2.06 -1.90
N PRO A 70 16.22 -1.76 -2.57
CA PRO A 70 16.24 -1.37 -3.98
C PRO A 70 15.74 -2.47 -4.91
N LEU A 71 14.84 -2.12 -5.83
CA LEU A 71 14.16 -3.07 -6.72
C LEU A 71 15.15 -3.96 -7.51
N TRP A 72 16.18 -3.37 -8.11
CA TRP A 72 17.13 -4.12 -8.93
C TRP A 72 17.99 -5.12 -8.15
N GLU A 73 18.20 -4.89 -6.85
CA GLU A 73 18.86 -5.84 -5.94
C GLU A 73 17.90 -6.91 -5.42
N LEU A 74 16.61 -6.59 -5.38
CA LEU A 74 15.54 -7.46 -4.93
C LEU A 74 15.17 -8.51 -5.97
N LEU A 75 15.03 -8.09 -7.23
CA LEU A 75 14.53 -8.93 -8.34
C LEU A 75 15.22 -10.30 -8.46
N PRO A 76 16.57 -10.40 -8.40
CA PRO A 76 17.25 -11.69 -8.46
C PRO A 76 16.93 -12.60 -7.27
N LYS A 77 16.72 -12.04 -6.07
CA LYS A 77 16.44 -12.79 -4.83
C LYS A 77 15.09 -13.48 -4.86
N ILE A 78 14.12 -12.87 -5.55
CA ILE A 78 12.76 -13.40 -5.71
C ILE A 78 12.53 -14.05 -7.08
N ASN A 79 13.61 -14.24 -7.87
CA ASN A 79 13.56 -14.81 -9.21
C ASN A 79 12.54 -14.12 -10.15
N LEU A 80 12.39 -12.80 -10.03
CA LEU A 80 11.49 -11.99 -10.87
C LEU A 80 12.29 -11.19 -11.89
N ARG A 81 11.77 -11.05 -13.10
CA ARG A 81 12.37 -10.25 -14.17
C ARG A 81 11.39 -9.21 -14.67
N ILE A 82 11.87 -7.99 -14.86
CA ILE A 82 11.13 -6.90 -15.49
C ILE A 82 11.73 -6.68 -16.87
N GLN A 83 10.88 -6.67 -17.90
CA GLN A 83 11.34 -6.50 -19.28
C GLN A 83 11.82 -5.07 -19.57
N LYS A 84 11.14 -4.08 -18.98
CA LYS A 84 11.47 -2.66 -19.09
C LYS A 84 12.58 -2.29 -18.11
N LYS A 85 13.66 -1.68 -18.61
CA LYS A 85 14.82 -1.26 -17.78
C LYS A 85 14.60 0.08 -17.08
N ASP A 86 13.90 1.01 -17.73
CA ASP A 86 13.66 2.36 -17.20
C ASP A 86 12.21 2.52 -16.74
N LEU A 87 11.96 2.20 -15.47
CA LEU A 87 10.65 2.37 -14.86
C LEU A 87 10.45 3.82 -14.41
N SER A 88 9.29 4.38 -14.73
CA SER A 88 8.79 5.58 -14.07
C SER A 88 8.51 5.30 -12.59
N ARG A 89 8.34 6.35 -11.79
CA ARG A 89 8.05 6.21 -10.37
C ARG A 89 6.77 5.41 -10.11
N ASP A 90 5.72 5.68 -10.89
CA ASP A 90 4.43 4.99 -10.77
C ASP A 90 4.55 3.50 -11.15
N GLU A 91 5.36 3.17 -12.16
CA GLU A 91 5.64 1.78 -12.54
C GLU A 91 6.46 1.05 -11.47
N GLU A 92 7.45 1.70 -10.87
CA GLU A 92 8.21 1.15 -9.74
C GLU A 92 7.29 0.85 -8.54
N ASP A 93 6.41 1.81 -8.21
CA ASP A 93 5.43 1.66 -7.12
C ASP A 93 4.41 0.54 -7.42
N ALA A 94 4.00 0.35 -8.68
CA ALA A 94 3.16 -0.78 -9.09
C ALA A 94 3.87 -2.12 -8.91
N VAL A 95 5.17 -2.20 -9.20
CA VAL A 95 5.97 -3.42 -9.00
C VAL A 95 6.10 -3.75 -7.51
N TYR A 96 6.41 -2.79 -6.63
CA TYR A 96 6.43 -3.07 -5.19
C TYR A 96 5.06 -3.50 -4.66
N SER A 97 3.97 -2.94 -5.20
CA SER A 97 2.62 -3.35 -4.84
C SER A 97 2.35 -4.80 -5.24
N ALA A 98 2.77 -5.20 -6.45
CA ALA A 98 2.64 -6.58 -6.93
C ALA A 98 3.49 -7.56 -6.12
N ILE A 99 4.74 -7.20 -5.79
CA ILE A 99 5.60 -8.02 -4.92
C ILE A 99 4.98 -8.17 -3.53
N THR A 100 4.45 -7.09 -2.95
CA THR A 100 3.77 -7.14 -1.66
C THR A 100 2.54 -8.06 -1.71
N ALA A 101 1.74 -7.99 -2.77
CA ALA A 101 0.60 -8.87 -2.98
C ALA A 101 1.00 -10.34 -3.15
N PHE A 102 2.12 -10.61 -3.81
CA PHE A 102 2.68 -11.96 -3.90
C PHE A 102 3.12 -12.50 -2.53
N MET A 103 3.80 -11.68 -1.72
CA MET A 103 4.19 -12.07 -0.36
C MET A 103 2.98 -12.25 0.56
N TYR A 104 1.94 -11.44 0.40
CA TYR A 104 0.65 -11.63 1.07
C TYR A 104 0.09 -13.03 0.78
N PHE A 105 0.05 -13.42 -0.50
CA PHE A 105 -0.40 -14.75 -0.90
C PHE A 105 0.45 -15.89 -0.31
N LEU A 106 1.75 -15.66 -0.09
CA LEU A 106 2.65 -16.62 0.57
C LEU A 106 2.54 -16.62 2.11
N GLY A 107 1.79 -15.70 2.71
CA GLY A 107 1.72 -15.53 4.17
C GLY A 107 2.92 -14.80 4.77
N GLU A 108 3.73 -14.13 3.96
CA GLU A 108 4.96 -13.41 4.36
C GLU A 108 4.70 -11.91 4.52
N PHE A 109 3.75 -11.54 5.37
CA PHE A 109 3.34 -10.15 5.56
C PHE A 109 3.00 -9.81 7.02
N GLU A 110 2.95 -8.51 7.29
CA GLU A 110 2.30 -7.94 8.46
C GLU A 110 1.23 -6.93 8.03
N THR A 111 0.28 -6.61 8.91
CA THR A 111 -0.72 -5.58 8.66
C THR A 111 -0.51 -4.39 9.58
N LEU A 112 -0.63 -3.20 9.03
CA LEU A 112 -0.66 -1.95 9.76
C LEU A 112 -2.04 -1.30 9.63
N GLY A 113 -2.63 -0.84 10.72
CA GLY A 113 -3.93 -0.16 10.69
C GLY A 113 -4.90 -0.71 11.72
N ARG A 114 -6.17 -0.38 11.52
CA ARG A 114 -7.29 -0.88 12.33
C ARG A 114 -8.39 -1.37 11.40
N GLU A 115 -9.06 -2.44 11.78
CA GLU A 115 -10.11 -3.04 10.94
C GLU A 115 -11.24 -2.06 10.59
N ASP A 116 -11.53 -1.10 11.46
CA ASP A 116 -12.56 -0.07 11.24
C ASP A 116 -12.16 1.04 10.26
N GLU A 117 -10.85 1.24 10.01
CA GLU A 117 -10.33 2.24 9.06
C GLU A 117 -9.65 1.63 7.82
N GLY A 118 -9.44 0.32 7.82
CA GLY A 118 -8.68 -0.42 6.81
C GLY A 118 -7.28 -0.81 7.30
N LEU A 119 -6.74 -1.85 6.68
CA LEU A 119 -5.41 -2.38 6.93
C LEU A 119 -4.54 -2.21 5.69
N ILE A 120 -3.33 -1.71 5.88
CA ILE A 120 -2.27 -1.75 4.87
C ILE A 120 -1.45 -3.02 5.09
N VAL A 121 -1.29 -3.80 4.03
CA VAL A 121 -0.40 -4.96 3.99
C VAL A 121 1.02 -4.49 3.73
N LEU A 122 1.94 -4.94 4.58
CA LEU A 122 3.37 -4.69 4.48
C LEU A 122 4.09 -6.03 4.29
N PRO A 123 5.03 -6.13 3.34
CA PRO A 123 5.81 -7.34 3.17
C PRO A 123 6.77 -7.54 4.34
N LEU A 124 7.09 -8.78 4.68
CA LEU A 124 8.21 -9.05 5.58
C LEU A 124 9.56 -8.80 4.88
N PRO A 125 10.64 -8.46 5.62
CA PRO A 125 11.96 -8.34 5.01
C PRO A 125 12.44 -9.68 4.44
N ILE A 126 12.94 -9.66 3.21
CA ILE A 126 13.58 -10.84 2.61
C ILE A 126 14.94 -11.02 3.27
N ARG A 127 15.09 -12.12 4.01
CA ARG A 127 16.36 -12.49 4.66
C ARG A 127 17.44 -12.68 3.59
N LYS A 128 18.64 -12.17 3.87
CA LYS A 128 19.84 -12.40 3.05
C LYS A 128 20.27 -13.85 3.12
#